data_AF-A0A0A2M7E5-F1
#
_entry.id   AF-A0A0A2M7E5-F1
#
_cell.length_a   1.000
_cell.length_b   1.000
_cell.length_c   1.000
_cell.angle_alpha   90.00
_cell.angle_beta   90.00
_cell.angle_gamma   90.00
#
_symmetry.space_group_name_H-M   'P 1'
#
loop_
_entity.id
_entity.type
_entity.pdbx_description
1 polymer ?
#
loop_
_entity_poly.entity_id
_entity_poly.type
_entity_poly.pdbx_seq_one_letter_code
_entity_poly.pdbx_strand_id
1 'polypeptide(L)'
;MYLVASLLLFSCGKHEESNDIAWSTKHDSVLFKRWLTDTVKLIKRQNINDSIVIYQDSGSMDLYKKYNVVIHPNQPITNIDVETAIWLLKENDTVPEEQFNLQFDINYFFDVGFNGKKHVCECEFENFIVKTSTRTTKYNFVKANLVDKKIISGVTD
;
A
#
# COMPACT_ATOMS: atom_id res chain seq x y z
N MET A 1 -3.11 13.84 16.66
CA MET A 1 -2.09 13.66 15.61
C MET A 1 -2.71 12.86 14.45
N TYR A 2 -3.72 13.42 13.77
CA TYR A 2 -4.64 12.66 12.89
C TYR A 2 -4.81 13.27 11.48
N LEU A 3 -4.02 14.26 11.09
CA LEU A 3 -4.31 15.03 9.87
C LEU A 3 -3.61 14.54 8.59
N VAL A 4 -2.58 13.70 8.68
CA VAL A 4 -1.72 13.38 7.52
C VAL A 4 -2.06 12.03 6.87
N ALA A 5 -2.58 11.06 7.65
CA ALA A 5 -3.02 9.77 7.10
C ALA A 5 -4.27 9.91 6.21
N SER A 6 -5.14 10.88 6.49
CA SER A 6 -6.30 11.18 5.62
C SER A 6 -5.90 11.76 4.26
N LEU A 7 -4.77 12.46 4.15
CA LEU A 7 -4.36 13.11 2.89
C LEU A 7 -3.92 12.12 1.81
N LEU A 8 -3.49 10.91 2.19
CA LEU A 8 -3.11 9.87 1.23
C LEU A 8 -4.31 9.11 0.65
N LEU A 9 -5.50 9.19 1.28
CA LEU A 9 -6.70 8.44 0.87
C LEU A 9 -7.74 9.27 0.09
N PHE A 10 -7.66 10.61 0.12
CA PHE A 10 -8.63 11.46 -0.61
C PHE A 10 -8.43 11.51 -2.13
N SER A 11 -7.32 10.98 -2.69
CA SER A 11 -7.16 10.88 -4.15
C SER A 11 -7.75 9.59 -4.75
N CYS A 12 -8.19 8.64 -3.92
CA CYS A 12 -8.69 7.35 -4.41
C CYS A 12 -10.22 7.29 -4.62
N GLY A 13 -10.93 8.44 -4.64
CA GLY A 13 -12.37 8.42 -4.94
C GLY A 13 -13.04 9.78 -5.13
N LYS A 14 -13.29 10.17 -6.38
CA LYS A 14 -14.62 10.17 -7.04
C LYS A 14 -14.54 10.87 -8.41
N HIS A 15 -15.17 10.22 -9.39
CA HIS A 15 -15.44 10.68 -10.74
C HIS A 15 -16.10 12.08 -10.78
N GLU A 16 -15.61 12.95 -11.66
CA GLU A 16 -16.43 13.90 -12.42
C GLU A 16 -15.67 14.28 -13.71
N GLU A 17 -16.28 14.00 -14.86
CA GLU A 17 -15.74 14.30 -16.19
C GLU A 17 -15.97 15.78 -16.52
N SER A 18 -14.91 16.50 -16.87
CA SER A 18 -15.02 17.83 -17.48
C SER A 18 -13.89 18.03 -18.50
N ASN A 19 -14.30 18.18 -19.76
CA ASN A 19 -13.47 18.35 -20.94
C ASN A 19 -12.86 19.76 -21.00
N ASP A 20 -11.53 19.85 -20.87
CA ASP A 20 -10.73 21.01 -21.29
C ASP A 20 -9.27 20.55 -21.46
N ILE A 21 -8.83 20.37 -22.73
CA ILE A 21 -7.76 19.43 -23.09
C ILE A 21 -6.41 20.07 -23.50
N ALA A 22 -6.30 21.39 -23.73
CA ALA A 22 -5.03 21.94 -24.26
C ALA A 22 -4.18 22.78 -23.29
N TRP A 23 -4.77 23.35 -22.23
CA TRP A 23 -4.06 24.27 -21.31
C TRP A 23 -3.62 23.63 -19.98
N SER A 24 -4.03 22.39 -19.66
CA SER A 24 -3.83 21.81 -18.32
C SER A 24 -2.54 21.00 -18.16
N THR A 25 -2.02 20.34 -19.21
CA THR A 25 -0.91 19.37 -19.09
C THR A 25 0.38 19.97 -18.52
N LYS A 26 0.74 21.21 -18.87
CA LYS A 26 1.97 21.83 -18.37
C LYS A 26 1.85 22.26 -16.90
N HIS A 27 0.70 22.80 -16.51
CA HIS A 27 0.40 23.18 -15.12
C HIS A 27 0.30 21.94 -14.22
N ASP A 28 -0.33 20.89 -14.71
CA ASP A 28 -0.54 19.63 -13.99
C ASP A 28 0.78 18.89 -13.74
N SER A 29 1.71 18.90 -14.72
CA SER A 29 3.05 18.31 -14.54
C SER A 29 3.87 19.04 -13.45
N VAL A 30 3.71 20.36 -13.33
CA VAL A 30 4.39 21.18 -12.30
C VAL A 30 3.76 20.92 -10.94
N LEU A 31 2.43 20.83 -10.87
CA LEU A 31 1.68 20.49 -9.66
C LEU A 31 2.07 19.11 -9.15
N PHE A 32 2.16 18.11 -10.02
CA PHE A 32 2.59 16.77 -9.63
C PHE A 32 4.05 16.74 -9.18
N LYS A 33 4.98 17.35 -9.92
CA LYS A 33 6.39 17.43 -9.48
C LYS A 33 6.54 18.08 -8.11
N ARG A 34 5.72 19.08 -7.82
CA ARG A 34 5.67 19.74 -6.51
C ARG A 34 5.06 18.83 -5.44
N TRP A 35 3.91 18.22 -5.71
CA TRP A 35 3.28 17.25 -4.82
C TRP A 35 4.24 16.09 -4.48
N LEU A 36 4.90 15.53 -5.50
CA LEU A 36 5.89 14.47 -5.36
C LEU A 36 7.06 14.91 -4.46
N THR A 37 7.59 16.11 -4.70
CA THR A 37 8.68 16.68 -3.89
C THR A 37 8.27 16.83 -2.42
N ASP A 38 7.04 17.28 -2.17
CA ASP A 38 6.52 17.49 -0.82
C ASP A 38 6.21 16.16 -0.12
N THR A 39 5.63 15.19 -0.84
CA THR A 39 5.38 13.81 -0.37
C THR A 39 6.69 13.11 0.01
N VAL A 40 7.72 13.17 -0.83
CA VAL A 40 9.04 12.57 -0.54
C VAL A 40 9.66 13.19 0.72
N LYS A 41 9.56 14.52 0.87
CA LYS A 41 10.05 15.21 2.08
C LYS A 41 9.30 14.76 3.33
N LEU A 42 7.99 14.57 3.23
CA LEU A 42 7.17 14.09 4.35
C LEU A 42 7.54 12.66 4.74
N ILE A 43 7.69 11.75 3.77
CA ILE A 43 8.07 10.35 4.02
C ILE A 43 9.46 10.28 4.69
N LYS A 44 10.46 11.02 4.15
CA LYS A 44 11.81 11.08 4.74
C LYS A 44 11.83 11.60 6.18
N ARG A 45 10.90 12.49 6.55
CA ARG A 45 10.78 13.02 7.92
C ARG A 45 10.16 12.01 8.89
N GLN A 46 9.40 11.04 8.40
CA GLN A 46 8.74 10.04 9.26
C GLN A 46 9.67 8.87 9.65
N ASN A 47 10.92 8.85 9.17
CA ASN A 47 11.95 7.87 9.54
C ASN A 47 11.47 6.40 9.37
N ILE A 48 10.63 6.16 8.38
CA ILE A 48 10.10 4.84 8.04
C ILE A 48 11.15 4.14 7.17
N ASN A 49 11.31 2.82 7.30
CA ASN A 49 12.15 1.97 6.45
C ASN A 49 11.63 1.86 5.00
N ASP A 50 11.02 2.92 4.49
CA ASP A 50 10.39 2.99 3.19
C ASP A 50 11.46 3.24 2.12
N SER A 51 11.37 2.49 1.02
CA SER A 51 12.17 2.76 -0.18
C SER A 51 11.31 3.52 -1.18
N ILE A 52 11.86 4.59 -1.75
CA ILE A 52 11.16 5.41 -2.73
C ILE A 52 11.92 5.37 -4.05
N VAL A 53 11.23 5.01 -5.13
CA VAL A 53 11.74 5.12 -6.50
C VAL A 53 10.93 6.17 -7.24
N ILE A 54 11.62 7.11 -7.90
CA ILE A 54 10.99 8.19 -8.66
C ILE A 54 11.40 8.06 -10.11
N TYR A 55 10.42 7.93 -11.00
CA TYR A 55 10.64 7.89 -12.43
C TYR A 55 10.43 9.29 -13.00
N GLN A 56 11.55 9.96 -13.27
CA GLN A 56 11.55 11.36 -13.69
C GLN A 56 10.91 11.59 -15.06
N ASP A 57 10.96 10.57 -15.93
CA ASP A 57 10.48 10.65 -17.31
C ASP A 57 8.97 10.41 -17.43
N SER A 58 8.38 9.62 -16.54
CA SER A 58 6.95 9.29 -16.55
C SER A 58 6.13 10.14 -15.58
N GLY A 59 6.76 10.80 -14.61
CA GLY A 59 6.00 11.43 -13.53
C GLY A 59 5.29 10.37 -12.68
N SER A 60 5.98 9.27 -12.39
CA SER A 60 5.50 8.22 -11.50
C SER A 60 6.45 7.99 -10.32
N MET A 61 5.93 7.38 -9.26
CA MET A 61 6.67 7.06 -8.05
C MET A 61 6.20 5.72 -7.48
N ASP A 62 7.16 4.92 -7.07
CA ASP A 62 6.94 3.74 -6.25
C ASP A 62 7.33 4.02 -4.80
N LEU A 63 6.47 3.62 -3.88
CA LEU A 63 6.74 3.63 -2.45
C LEU A 63 6.64 2.21 -1.92
N TYR A 64 7.78 1.63 -1.58
CA TYR A 64 7.88 0.30 -1.03
C TYR A 64 7.98 0.37 0.49
N LYS A 65 7.12 -0.40 1.17
CA LYS A 65 7.18 -0.56 2.62
C LYS A 65 7.23 -2.04 2.98
N LYS A 66 7.98 -2.35 4.04
CA LYS A 66 8.12 -3.71 4.56
C LYS A 66 7.56 -3.81 5.96
N TYR A 67 6.73 -4.81 6.18
CA TYR A 67 6.07 -5.06 7.45
C TYR A 67 6.43 -6.44 7.98
N ASN A 68 6.71 -6.49 9.28
CA ASN A 68 6.87 -7.71 10.06
C ASN A 68 6.31 -7.42 11.46
N VAL A 69 5.02 -7.71 11.63
CA VAL A 69 4.25 -7.29 12.81
C VAL A 69 3.64 -8.49 13.52
N VAL A 70 3.60 -8.43 14.85
CA VAL A 70 2.89 -9.41 15.67
C VAL A 70 1.47 -8.92 15.88
N ILE A 71 0.50 -9.74 15.48
CA ILE A 71 -0.92 -9.45 15.58
C ILE A 71 -1.51 -10.22 16.75
N HIS A 72 -2.16 -9.48 17.64
CA HIS A 72 -3.01 -10.02 18.68
C HIS A 72 -4.47 -9.80 18.26
N PRO A 73 -5.27 -10.85 18.00
CA PRO A 73 -6.62 -10.71 17.43
C PRO A 73 -7.57 -9.78 18.20
N ASN A 74 -7.33 -9.62 19.51
CA ASN A 74 -8.16 -8.79 20.40
C ASN A 74 -7.60 -7.38 20.63
N GLN A 75 -6.54 -6.98 19.94
CA GLN A 75 -5.96 -5.65 20.06
C GLN A 75 -6.31 -4.77 18.86
N PRO A 76 -6.56 -3.47 19.09
CA PRO A 76 -6.82 -2.54 18.00
C PRO A 76 -5.57 -2.38 17.12
N ILE A 77 -5.76 -2.51 15.82
CA ILE A 77 -4.71 -2.21 14.83
C ILE A 77 -4.81 -0.72 14.49
N THR A 78 -3.70 0.00 14.62
CA THR A 78 -3.63 1.45 14.37
C THR A 78 -2.96 1.81 13.04
N ASN A 79 -2.21 0.87 12.47
CA ASN A 79 -1.57 1.06 11.17
C ASN A 79 -2.52 0.58 10.05
N ILE A 80 -2.86 1.49 9.14
CA ILE A 80 -3.84 1.25 8.08
C ILE A 80 -3.38 0.21 7.05
N ASP A 81 -2.08 0.11 6.79
CA ASP A 81 -1.51 -0.89 5.86
C ASP A 81 -1.67 -2.29 6.48
N VAL A 82 -1.44 -2.40 7.79
CA VAL A 82 -1.66 -3.63 8.57
C VAL A 82 -3.15 -3.97 8.67
N GLU A 83 -4.01 -2.97 8.88
CA GLU A 83 -5.46 -3.16 8.90
C GLU A 83 -5.98 -3.69 7.55
N THR A 84 -5.48 -3.13 6.44
CA THR A 84 -5.80 -3.57 5.08
C THR A 84 -5.33 -5.00 4.84
N ALA A 85 -4.12 -5.36 5.26
CA ALA A 85 -3.61 -6.73 5.18
C ALA A 85 -4.48 -7.72 5.97
N ILE A 86 -4.96 -7.33 7.15
CA ILE A 86 -5.86 -8.15 7.95
C ILE A 86 -7.24 -8.25 7.31
N TRP A 87 -7.75 -7.17 6.72
CA TRP A 87 -8.99 -7.19 5.94
C TRP A 87 -8.89 -8.20 4.78
N LEU A 88 -7.78 -8.22 4.04
CA LEU A 88 -7.55 -9.24 2.99
C LEU A 88 -7.62 -10.68 3.53
N LEU A 89 -7.07 -10.92 4.72
CA LEU A 89 -7.18 -12.24 5.37
C LEU A 89 -8.62 -12.57 5.80
N LYS A 90 -9.39 -11.57 6.24
CA LYS A 90 -10.81 -11.72 6.61
C LYS A 90 -11.67 -12.08 5.41
N GLU A 91 -11.50 -11.38 4.30
CA GLU A 91 -12.21 -11.66 3.04
C GLU A 91 -11.93 -13.08 2.51
N ASN A 92 -10.83 -13.71 2.96
CA ASN A 92 -10.44 -15.06 2.57
C ASN A 92 -10.67 -16.10 3.69
N ASP A 93 -11.37 -15.76 4.77
CA ASP A 93 -11.63 -16.64 5.92
C ASP A 93 -10.36 -17.32 6.48
N THR A 94 -9.24 -16.57 6.50
CA THR A 94 -7.91 -17.13 6.83
C THR A 94 -7.22 -16.48 8.02
N VAL A 95 -7.89 -15.55 8.72
CA VAL A 95 -7.35 -14.92 9.92
C VAL A 95 -7.19 -15.95 11.03
N PRO A 96 -5.99 -16.14 11.60
CA PRO A 96 -5.80 -16.98 12.77
C PRO A 96 -6.52 -16.43 14.01
N GLU A 97 -7.10 -17.33 14.82
CA GLU A 97 -7.71 -16.98 16.12
C GLU A 97 -6.66 -16.79 17.24
N GLU A 98 -5.49 -17.41 17.07
CA GLU A 98 -4.34 -17.25 17.97
C GLU A 98 -3.49 -16.03 17.59
N GLN A 99 -2.54 -15.66 18.45
CA GLN A 99 -1.52 -14.67 18.08
C GLN A 99 -0.69 -15.18 16.89
N PHE A 100 -0.43 -14.29 15.93
CA PHE A 100 0.34 -14.64 14.74
C PHE A 100 1.27 -13.51 14.32
N ASN A 101 2.32 -13.84 13.58
CA ASN A 101 3.18 -12.89 12.91
C ASN A 101 2.72 -12.72 11.46
N LEU A 102 2.52 -11.47 11.07
CA LEU A 102 2.13 -11.05 9.73
C LEU A 102 3.29 -10.32 9.07
N GLN A 103 3.80 -10.90 8.00
CA GLN A 103 4.87 -10.34 7.19
C GLN A 103 4.34 -10.06 5.79
N PHE A 104 4.56 -8.86 5.28
CA PHE A 104 4.22 -8.49 3.90
C PHE A 104 5.01 -7.27 3.48
N ASP A 105 5.21 -7.16 2.17
CA ASP A 105 5.67 -5.95 1.54
C ASP A 105 4.47 -5.31 0.82
N ILE A 106 4.41 -3.98 0.81
CA ILE A 106 3.42 -3.24 0.04
C ILE A 106 4.13 -2.24 -0.88
N ASN A 107 3.79 -2.29 -2.16
CA ASN A 107 4.21 -1.31 -3.14
C ASN A 107 3.03 -0.41 -3.47
N TYR A 108 3.19 0.90 -3.30
CA TYR A 108 2.25 1.89 -3.80
C TYR A 108 2.79 2.52 -5.07
N PHE A 109 2.03 2.37 -6.15
CA PHE A 109 2.31 2.99 -7.44
C PHE A 109 1.50 4.28 -7.57
N PHE A 110 2.20 5.41 -7.74
CA PHE A 110 1.60 6.71 -8.00
C PHE A 110 1.95 7.16 -9.41
N ASP A 111 0.95 7.48 -10.22
CA ASP A 111 1.16 7.96 -11.59
C ASP A 111 0.26 9.15 -11.93
N VAL A 112 0.75 10.01 -12.82
CA VAL A 112 -0.04 11.08 -13.46
C VAL A 112 -0.60 10.53 -14.75
N GLY A 113 -1.88 10.18 -14.72
CA GLY A 113 -2.61 9.73 -15.90
C GLY A 113 -2.50 10.71 -17.07
N PHE A 114 -2.71 10.18 -18.27
CA PHE A 114 -2.43 10.75 -19.60
C PHE A 114 -2.90 12.19 -19.87
N ASN A 115 -3.74 12.76 -19.01
CA ASN A 115 -4.34 14.09 -19.17
C ASN A 115 -3.89 15.08 -18.09
N GLY A 116 -2.90 14.75 -17.25
CA GLY A 116 -2.44 15.61 -16.14
C GLY A 116 -3.39 15.69 -14.94
N LYS A 117 -4.68 15.38 -15.13
CA LYS A 117 -5.74 15.57 -14.13
C LYS A 117 -6.00 14.38 -13.21
N LYS A 118 -5.46 13.19 -13.52
CA LYS A 118 -5.79 11.96 -12.78
C LYS A 118 -4.54 11.42 -12.09
N HIS A 119 -4.53 11.40 -10.76
CA HIS A 119 -3.55 10.64 -10.01
C HIS A 119 -4.08 9.22 -9.85
N VAL A 120 -3.36 8.23 -10.34
CA VAL A 120 -3.67 6.82 -10.08
C VAL A 120 -2.82 6.38 -8.89
N CYS A 121 -3.48 5.81 -7.88
CA CYS A 121 -2.83 5.16 -6.75
C CYS A 121 -3.25 3.69 -6.77
N GLU A 122 -2.32 2.83 -7.13
CA GLU A 122 -2.48 1.38 -7.08
C GLU A 122 -1.61 0.82 -5.96
N CYS A 123 -2.05 -0.27 -5.32
CA CYS A 123 -1.23 -0.96 -4.34
C CYS A 123 -1.16 -2.46 -4.64
N GLU A 124 0.03 -3.01 -4.47
CA GLU A 124 0.31 -4.43 -4.63
C GLU A 124 0.95 -4.97 -3.36
N PHE A 125 0.45 -6.10 -2.90
CA PHE A 125 1.03 -6.83 -1.78
C PHE A 125 1.98 -7.91 -2.30
N GLU A 126 3.17 -7.97 -1.73
CA GLU A 126 4.16 -9.01 -2.01
C GLU A 126 4.58 -9.72 -0.73
N ASN A 127 5.18 -10.90 -0.86
CA ASN A 127 5.73 -11.66 0.26
C ASN A 127 4.76 -11.83 1.45
N PHE A 128 3.47 -11.97 1.16
CA PHE A 128 2.41 -12.04 2.16
C PHE A 128 2.45 -13.38 2.90
N ILE A 129 2.91 -13.36 4.14
CA ILE A 129 3.16 -14.54 4.96
C ILE A 129 2.48 -14.39 6.32
N VAL A 130 1.72 -15.40 6.70
CA VAL A 130 1.12 -15.56 8.02
C VAL A 130 1.82 -16.70 8.74
N LYS A 131 2.49 -16.40 9.86
CA LYS A 131 3.15 -17.39 10.71
C LYS A 131 2.40 -17.48 12.03
N THR A 132 1.89 -18.66 12.34
CA THR A 132 1.34 -18.98 13.66
C THR A 132 2.30 -19.93 14.38
N SER A 133 1.96 -20.31 15.61
CA SER A 133 2.76 -21.24 16.43
C SER A 133 3.03 -22.59 15.73
N THR A 134 2.11 -23.02 14.86
CA THR A 134 2.12 -24.35 14.26
C THR A 134 2.38 -24.36 12.75
N ARG A 135 2.18 -23.21 12.08
CA ARG A 135 2.19 -23.16 10.61
C ARG A 135 2.72 -21.84 10.07
N THR A 136 3.43 -21.94 8.94
CA THR A 136 3.71 -20.80 8.07
C THR A 136 2.93 -20.96 6.77
N THR A 137 2.13 -19.96 6.46
CA THR A 137 1.30 -19.90 5.25
C THR A 137 1.76 -18.72 4.40
N LYS A 138 2.08 -18.99 3.13
CA LYS A 138 2.38 -17.96 2.14
C LYS A 138 1.19 -17.80 1.20
N TYR A 139 0.85 -16.56 0.90
CA TYR A 139 -0.17 -16.18 -0.06
C TYR A 139 0.49 -15.44 -1.23
N ASN A 140 -0.05 -15.65 -2.42
CA ASN A 140 0.19 -14.77 -3.55
C ASN A 140 -0.90 -13.69 -3.57
N PHE A 141 -0.63 -12.58 -4.26
CA PHE A 141 -1.59 -11.51 -4.43
C PHE A 141 -1.78 -11.25 -5.92
N VAL A 142 -3.03 -11.27 -6.38
CA VAL A 142 -3.37 -10.99 -7.78
C VAL A 142 -4.65 -10.18 -7.80
N LYS A 143 -4.64 -9.03 -8.47
CA LYS A 143 -5.81 -8.18 -8.70
C LYS A 143 -6.62 -7.92 -7.43
N ALA A 144 -5.99 -7.29 -6.44
CA ALA A 144 -6.60 -6.90 -5.17
C ALA A 144 -7.04 -8.06 -4.25
N ASN A 145 -6.64 -9.31 -4.54
CA ASN A 145 -7.05 -10.47 -3.75
C ASN A 145 -5.86 -11.37 -3.41
N LEU A 146 -5.96 -12.04 -2.25
CA LEU A 146 -5.06 -13.15 -1.92
C LEU A 146 -5.46 -14.37 -2.75
N VAL A 147 -4.49 -14.96 -3.42
CA VAL A 147 -4.65 -16.17 -4.23
C VAL A 147 -3.55 -17.17 -3.85
N ASP A 148 -3.75 -18.44 -4.24
CA ASP A 148 -2.78 -19.53 -4.06
C ASP A 148 -2.19 -19.62 -2.64
N LYS A 149 -2.91 -20.34 -1.77
CA LYS A 149 -2.47 -20.62 -0.40
C LYS A 149 -1.46 -21.76 -0.39
N LYS A 150 -0.18 -21.46 -0.15
CA LYS A 150 0.86 -22.48 0.05
C LYS A 150 1.19 -22.63 1.53
N ILE A 151 0.81 -23.77 2.11
CA ILE A 151 1.28 -24.17 3.44
C ILE A 151 2.68 -24.73 3.28
N ILE A 152 3.66 -24.13 3.95
CA ILE A 152 5.06 -24.55 3.80
C ILE A 152 5.38 -25.72 4.76
N SER A 153 4.55 -25.96 5.80
CA SER A 153 4.78 -26.90 6.94
C SER A 153 6.13 -26.65 7.66
N GLY A 154 6.35 -26.80 8.97
CA GLY A 154 5.57 -27.32 10.08
C GLY A 154 6.50 -28.17 10.95
N VAL A 155 7.47 -27.58 11.68
CA VAL A 155 8.18 -28.21 12.82
C VAL A 155 8.71 -27.11 13.76
N THR A 156 8.47 -27.38 15.05
CA THR A 156 9.00 -26.80 16.29
C THR A 156 10.49 -26.47 16.26
N ASP A 157 10.85 -25.30 16.79
CA ASP A 157 11.85 -25.12 17.85
C ASP A 157 11.58 -23.80 18.59
#